data_AF-A0A2W6BTS4-F1
#
_entry.id   AF-A0A2W6BTS4-F1
#
_cell.length_a   1.000
_cell.length_b   1.000
_cell.length_c   1.000
_cell.angle_alpha   90.00
_cell.angle_beta   90.00
_cell.angle_gamma   90.00
#
_symmetry.space_group_name_H-M   'P 1'
#
loop_
_entity.id
_entity.type
_entity.pdbx_description
1 polymer ?
#
loop_
_entity_poly.entity_id
_entity_poly.type
_entity_poly.pdbx_seq_one_letter_code
_entity_poly.pdbx_strand_id
1 'polypeptide(L)'
;MDTERLSLKDAAERANVSPRTIRRWIKEGKLTGDKEPGPYGEQYSVSAEQLERAQNAKELAPPAQPGESTAQVVRAILDERDAAITNALESLRADVGQGIQRQDDGMATLRDEIRALRETIERMGSVSETRRPWWKRMLGR
;
A
#
# COMPACT_ATOMS: atom_id res chain seq x y z
N MET A 1 4.37 -9.51 -20.20
CA MET A 1 4.93 -10.14 -18.98
C MET A 1 5.30 -11.55 -19.40
N ASP A 2 6.55 -11.74 -19.83
CA ASP A 2 6.99 -13.03 -20.33
C ASP A 2 7.07 -14.01 -19.16
N THR A 3 6.23 -15.05 -19.20
CA THR A 3 6.27 -16.12 -18.20
C THR A 3 7.50 -16.96 -18.47
N GLU A 4 8.64 -16.61 -17.88
CA GLU A 4 9.87 -17.39 -17.96
C GLU A 4 9.57 -18.82 -17.49
N ARG A 5 9.64 -19.77 -18.43
CA ARG A 5 9.45 -21.20 -18.19
C ARG A 5 10.80 -21.81 -17.87
N LEU A 6 10.93 -22.33 -16.66
CA LEU A 6 12.15 -22.98 -16.19
C LEU A 6 12.00 -24.50 -16.31
N SER A 7 13.07 -25.16 -16.74
CA SER A 7 13.15 -26.61 -16.60
C SER A 7 13.24 -26.99 -15.12
N LEU A 8 12.98 -28.26 -14.77
CA LEU A 8 13.16 -28.71 -13.38
C LEU A 8 14.57 -28.45 -12.85
N LYS A 9 15.57 -28.51 -13.73
CA LYS A 9 16.97 -28.34 -13.33
C LYS A 9 17.23 -26.88 -12.98
N ASP A 10 16.81 -25.96 -13.83
CA ASP A 10 16.99 -24.52 -13.62
C ASP A 10 16.15 -24.06 -12.42
N ALA A 11 14.93 -24.59 -12.27
CA ALA A 11 14.10 -24.33 -11.10
C ALA A 11 14.71 -24.86 -9.80
N ALA A 12 15.36 -26.02 -9.84
CA ALA A 12 16.04 -26.60 -8.69
C ALA A 12 17.26 -25.78 -8.27
N GLU A 13 18.07 -25.35 -9.25
CA GLU A 13 19.22 -24.47 -9.02
C GLU A 13 18.77 -23.12 -8.45
N ARG A 14 17.73 -22.51 -9.03
CA ARG A 14 17.21 -21.21 -8.59
C ARG A 14 16.58 -21.24 -7.20
N ALA A 15 15.95 -22.35 -6.84
CA ALA A 15 15.39 -22.57 -5.51
C ALA A 15 16.38 -23.18 -4.51
N ASN A 16 17.63 -23.42 -4.91
CA ASN A 16 18.67 -24.07 -4.12
C ASN A 16 18.20 -25.40 -3.46
N VAL A 17 17.46 -26.22 -4.21
CA VAL A 17 16.95 -27.52 -3.78
C VAL A 17 17.27 -28.60 -4.81
N SER A 18 17.10 -29.88 -4.46
CA SER A 18 17.27 -30.96 -5.43
C SER A 18 16.12 -31.00 -6.45
N PRO A 19 16.36 -31.42 -7.71
CA PRO A 19 15.29 -31.64 -8.69
C PRO A 19 14.21 -32.61 -8.23
N ARG A 20 14.56 -33.56 -7.35
CA ARG A 20 13.62 -34.47 -6.69
C ARG A 20 12.61 -33.71 -5.81
N THR A 21 13.06 -32.65 -5.13
CA THR A 21 12.20 -31.80 -4.29
C THR A 21 11.21 -31.02 -5.14
N ILE A 22 11.65 -30.45 -6.26
CA ILE A 22 10.78 -29.79 -7.25
C ILE A 22 9.72 -30.76 -7.78
N ARG A 23 10.11 -31.99 -8.19
CA ARG A 23 9.16 -33.03 -8.61
C ARG A 23 8.14 -33.37 -7.51
N ARG A 24 8.60 -33.45 -6.26
CA ARG A 24 7.73 -33.72 -5.12
C ARG A 24 6.71 -32.60 -4.94
N TRP A 25 7.12 -31.33 -5.05
CA TRP A 25 6.21 -30.19 -4.95
C TRP A 25 5.15 -30.18 -6.05
N ILE A 26 5.52 -30.57 -7.28
CA ILE A 26 4.56 -30.74 -8.37
C ILE A 26 3.54 -31.83 -8.03
N LYS A 27 3.99 -32.99 -7.54
CA LYS A 27 3.09 -34.08 -7.14
C LYS A 27 2.20 -33.74 -5.95
N GLU A 28 2.69 -32.94 -5.02
CA GLU A 28 1.95 -32.49 -3.84
C GLU A 28 1.00 -31.31 -4.16
N GLY A 29 0.99 -30.80 -5.39
CA GLY A 29 0.17 -29.65 -5.80
C GLY A 29 0.66 -28.30 -5.26
N LYS A 30 1.85 -28.25 -4.65
CA LYS A 30 2.49 -27.03 -4.13
C LYS A 30 3.10 -26.14 -5.22
N LEU A 31 3.38 -26.74 -6.38
CA LEU A 31 3.94 -26.07 -7.54
C LEU A 31 3.23 -26.59 -8.78
N THR A 32 2.72 -25.71 -9.63
CA THR A 32 2.15 -26.13 -10.92
C THR A 32 3.30 -26.44 -11.88
N GLY A 33 3.30 -27.64 -12.46
CA GLY A 33 4.24 -28.04 -13.48
C GLY A 33 3.48 -28.51 -14.72
N ASP A 34 3.78 -27.90 -15.87
CA ASP A 34 3.22 -28.30 -17.15
C ASP A 34 4.17 -29.29 -17.83
N LYS A 35 3.63 -30.26 -18.58
CA LYS A 35 4.46 -31.19 -19.35
C LYS A 35 4.68 -30.63 -20.74
N GLU A 36 5.94 -30.39 -21.09
CA GLU A 36 6.35 -29.92 -22.39
C GLU A 36 7.17 -31.00 -23.12
N PRO A 37 7.03 -31.14 -24.44
CA PRO A 37 7.82 -32.07 -25.22
C PRO A 37 9.28 -31.59 -25.28
N GLY A 38 10.21 -32.41 -24.79
CA GLY A 38 11.64 -32.14 -24.82
C GLY A 38 12.41 -33.10 -25.74
N PRO A 39 13.73 -32.88 -25.93
CA PRO A 39 14.58 -33.68 -26.82
C PRO A 39 14.63 -35.18 -26.49
N TYR A 40 14.30 -35.53 -25.24
CA TYR A 40 14.35 -36.90 -24.71
C TYR A 40 12.99 -37.38 -24.20
N GLY A 41 11.88 -36.77 -24.65
CA GLY A 41 10.51 -37.04 -24.21
C GLY A 41 9.93 -35.90 -23.36
N GLU A 42 8.75 -36.14 -22.77
CA GLU A 42 8.05 -35.16 -21.94
C GLU A 42 8.89 -34.74 -20.71
N GLN A 43 9.05 -33.43 -20.51
CA GLN A 43 9.72 -32.84 -19.35
C GLN A 43 8.75 -31.89 -18.67
N TYR A 44 8.84 -31.74 -17.34
CA TYR A 44 8.06 -30.67 -16.70
C TYR A 44 8.73 -29.32 -16.93
N SER A 45 7.93 -28.28 -17.11
CA SER A 45 8.31 -26.88 -17.03
C SER A 45 7.54 -26.25 -15.87
N VAL A 46 8.18 -25.31 -15.17
CA VAL A 46 7.55 -24.54 -14.08
C VAL A 46 7.73 -23.06 -14.35
N SER A 47 6.75 -22.25 -13.99
CA SER A 47 6.90 -20.79 -14.14
C SER A 47 7.79 -20.22 -13.02
N ALA A 48 8.66 -19.27 -13.37
CA ALA A 48 9.52 -18.60 -12.40
C ALA A 48 8.72 -17.92 -11.28
N GLU A 49 7.60 -17.26 -11.60
CA GLU A 49 6.73 -16.62 -10.61
C GLU A 49 6.16 -17.60 -9.57
N GLN A 50 5.72 -18.78 -10.01
CA GLN A 50 5.19 -19.77 -9.08
C GLN A 50 6.29 -20.38 -8.21
N LEU A 51 7.50 -20.52 -8.75
CA LEU A 51 8.65 -20.97 -7.98
C LEU A 51 8.98 -19.99 -6.86
N GLU A 52 8.97 -18.68 -7.13
CA GLU A 52 9.19 -17.65 -6.11
C GLU A 52 8.10 -17.66 -5.05
N ARG A 53 6.81 -17.76 -5.45
CA ARG A 53 5.70 -17.89 -4.49
C ARG A 53 5.86 -19.11 -3.59
N ALA A 54 6.28 -20.25 -4.13
CA ALA A 54 6.51 -21.47 -3.37
C ALA A 54 7.70 -21.35 -2.40
N GLN A 55 8.76 -20.61 -2.77
CA GLN A 55 9.89 -20.31 -1.88
C GLN A 55 9.48 -19.38 -0.73
N ASN A 56 8.79 -18.30 -1.04
CA ASN A 56 8.30 -17.33 -0.04
C ASN A 56 7.33 -17.99 0.96
N ALA A 57 6.48 -18.92 0.48
CA ALA A 57 5.59 -19.68 1.36
C ALA A 57 6.35 -20.62 2.32
N LYS A 58 7.52 -21.13 1.91
CA LYS A 58 8.38 -21.96 2.76
C LYS A 58 9.14 -21.12 3.79
N GLU A 59 9.56 -19.92 3.42
CA GLU A 59 10.32 -19.02 4.30
C GLU A 59 9.46 -18.44 5.44
N LEU A 60 8.14 -18.31 5.24
CA LEU A 60 7.19 -17.92 6.29
C LEU A 60 6.82 -19.05 7.28
N ALA A 61 7.26 -20.30 7.06
CA ALA A 61 6.94 -21.40 7.96
C ALA A 61 8.04 -21.52 9.04
N PRO A 62 7.77 -21.16 10.30
CA PRO A 62 8.73 -21.41 11.37
C PRO A 62 8.99 -22.92 11.51
N PRO A 63 10.22 -23.32 11.89
CA PRO A 63 10.51 -24.73 12.16
C PRO A 63 9.60 -25.20 13.30
N ALA A 64 8.75 -26.19 13.01
CA ALA A 64 7.88 -26.79 14.01
C ALA A 64 8.73 -27.33 15.17
N GLN A 65 8.56 -26.76 16.36
CA GLN A 65 9.18 -27.29 17.57
C GLN A 65 8.52 -28.62 17.93
N PRO A 66 9.27 -29.63 18.41
CA PRO A 66 8.71 -30.92 18.77
C PRO A 66 7.78 -30.77 19.98
N GLY A 67 6.46 -30.84 19.76
CA GLY A 67 5.44 -30.87 20.81
C GLY A 67 4.35 -29.81 20.70
N GLU A 68 4.53 -28.76 19.90
CA GLU A 68 3.49 -27.76 19.62
C GLU A 68 2.70 -28.12 18.37
N SER A 69 1.37 -28.08 18.47
CA SER A 69 0.52 -28.21 17.28
C SER A 69 0.82 -27.03 16.36
N THR A 70 1.09 -27.28 15.08
CA THR A 70 1.22 -26.23 14.06
C THR A 70 0.06 -25.23 14.08
N ALA A 71 -1.13 -25.67 14.53
CA ALA A 71 -2.29 -24.80 14.70
C ALA A 71 -2.13 -23.76 15.83
N GLN A 72 -1.38 -24.06 16.90
CA GLN A 72 -1.12 -23.12 18.00
C GLN A 72 -0.14 -22.03 17.58
N VAL A 73 0.93 -22.40 16.87
CA VAL A 73 1.90 -21.44 16.33
C VAL A 73 1.23 -20.50 15.32
N VAL A 74 0.41 -21.06 14.40
CA VAL A 74 -0.34 -20.24 13.44
C VAL A 74 -1.32 -19.30 14.15
N ARG A 75 -1.99 -19.76 15.21
CA ARG A 75 -2.92 -18.91 15.96
C ARG A 75 -2.20 -17.77 16.68
N ALA A 76 -1.07 -18.02 17.32
CA ALA A 76 -0.27 -16.98 17.97
C ALA A 76 0.20 -15.90 16.98
N ILE A 77 0.64 -16.32 15.78
CA ILE A 77 1.04 -15.38 14.70
C ILE A 77 -0.16 -14.56 14.22
N LEU A 78 -1.33 -15.18 14.07
CA LEU A 78 -2.55 -14.47 13.66
C LEU A 78 -3.00 -13.47 14.73
N ASP A 79 -2.99 -13.86 16.01
CA ASP A 79 -3.37 -12.99 17.11
C ASP A 79 -2.43 -11.77 17.22
N GLU A 80 -1.11 -11.97 17.03
CA GLU A 80 -0.14 -10.88 17.00
C GLU A 80 -0.38 -9.93 15.81
N ARG A 81 -0.65 -10.50 14.62
CA ARG A 81 -1.00 -9.71 13.44
C ARG A 81 -2.28 -8.93 13.62
N ASP A 82 -3.32 -9.53 14.20
CA ASP A 82 -4.61 -8.89 14.41
C ASP A 82 -4.49 -7.75 15.43
N ALA A 83 -3.68 -7.93 16.48
CA ALA A 83 -3.36 -6.85 17.41
C ALA A 83 -2.61 -5.70 16.72
N ALA A 84 -1.61 -6.01 15.88
CA ALA A 84 -0.87 -5.00 15.14
C ALA A 84 -1.76 -4.23 14.15
N ILE A 85 -2.66 -4.92 13.44
CA ILE A 85 -3.62 -4.29 12.53
C ILE A 85 -4.59 -3.39 13.29
N THR A 86 -5.09 -3.85 14.44
CA THR A 86 -6.02 -3.07 15.26
C THR A 86 -5.36 -1.79 15.77
N ASN A 87 -4.11 -1.87 16.25
CA ASN A 87 -3.34 -0.71 16.66
C ASN A 87 -3.07 0.26 15.49
N ALA A 88 -2.74 -0.26 14.31
CA ALA A 88 -2.53 0.56 13.11
C ALA A 88 -3.82 1.28 12.67
N LEU A 89 -4.97 0.61 12.75
CA LEU A 89 -6.27 1.20 12.45
C LEU A 89 -6.65 2.29 13.46
N GLU A 90 -6.39 2.08 14.75
CA GLU A 90 -6.62 3.10 15.77
C GLU A 90 -5.74 4.33 15.57
N SER A 91 -4.44 4.13 15.30
CA SER A 91 -3.52 5.23 14.99
C SER A 91 -3.98 6.00 13.75
N LEU A 92 -4.33 5.29 12.67
CA LEU A 92 -4.80 5.92 11.44
C LEU A 92 -6.09 6.71 11.65
N ARG A 93 -7.02 6.17 12.46
CA ARG A 93 -8.26 6.87 12.82
C ARG A 93 -7.97 8.15 13.61
N ALA A 94 -7.02 8.09 14.55
CA ALA A 94 -6.60 9.25 15.31
C ALA A 94 -5.96 10.32 14.42
N ASP A 95 -5.08 9.92 13.50
CA ASP A 95 -4.41 10.82 12.56
C ASP A 95 -5.40 11.50 11.60
N VAL A 96 -6.35 10.74 11.06
CA VAL A 96 -7.44 11.29 10.23
C VAL A 96 -8.29 12.27 11.03
N GLY A 97 -8.64 11.93 12.28
CA GLY A 97 -9.39 12.82 13.17
C GLY A 97 -8.65 14.14 13.43
N GLN A 98 -7.35 14.08 13.72
CA GLN A 98 -6.52 15.28 13.89
C GLN A 98 -6.40 16.09 12.59
N GLY A 99 -6.29 15.42 11.44
CA GLY A 99 -6.23 16.06 10.13
C GLY A 99 -7.49 16.87 9.82
N ILE A 100 -8.67 16.27 10.05
CA ILE A 100 -9.96 16.95 9.88
C ILE A 100 -10.06 18.16 10.82
N GLN A 101 -9.70 18.00 12.10
CA GLN A 101 -9.74 19.10 13.07
C GLN A 101 -8.87 20.28 12.64
N ARG A 102 -7.63 20.02 12.20
CA ARG A 102 -6.72 21.07 11.70
C ARG A 102 -7.27 21.76 10.46
N GLN A 103 -7.93 21.01 9.56
CA GLN A 103 -8.57 21.61 8.38
C GLN A 103 -9.74 22.50 8.78
N ASP A 104 -10.59 22.07 9.70
CA ASP A 104 -11.72 22.86 10.19
C ASP A 104 -11.26 24.16 10.86
N ASP A 105 -10.22 24.09 11.71
CA ASP A 105 -9.62 25.25 12.36
C ASP A 105 -9.00 26.22 11.33
N GLY A 106 -8.31 25.68 10.32
CA GLY A 106 -7.78 26.46 9.20
C GLY A 106 -8.88 27.15 8.39
N MET A 107 -9.97 26.44 8.10
CA MET A 107 -11.14 26.98 7.39
C MET A 107 -11.89 28.04 8.20
N ALA A 108 -11.93 27.90 9.53
CA ALA A 108 -12.47 28.94 10.42
C ALA A 108 -11.60 30.21 10.34
N THR A 109 -10.28 30.05 10.47
CA THR A 109 -9.32 31.15 10.39
C THR A 109 -9.43 31.91 9.05
N LEU A 110 -9.43 31.18 7.93
CA LEU A 110 -9.58 31.79 6.59
C LEU A 110 -10.92 32.51 6.42
N ARG A 111 -12.01 31.98 6.99
CA ARG A 111 -13.32 32.66 6.95
C ARG A 111 -13.29 33.98 7.72
N ASP A 112 -12.63 34.01 8.87
CA ASP A 112 -12.49 35.23 9.67
C ASP A 112 -11.57 36.25 9.00
N GLU A 113 -10.47 35.82 8.37
CA GLU A 113 -9.62 36.68 7.56
C GLU A 113 -10.39 37.29 6.37
N ILE A 114 -11.16 36.48 5.64
CA ILE A 114 -12.02 36.96 4.54
C ILE A 114 -13.02 38.00 5.06
N ARG A 115 -13.63 37.77 6.24
CA ARG A 115 -14.54 38.75 6.85
C ARG A 115 -13.82 40.05 7.18
N ALA A 116 -12.66 39.99 7.84
CA ALA A 116 -11.88 41.17 8.21
C ALA A 116 -11.41 41.97 6.99
N LEU A 117 -10.99 41.30 5.92
CA LEU A 117 -10.60 41.95 4.67
C LEU A 117 -11.80 42.64 4.00
N ARG A 118 -12.97 42.00 3.98
CA ARG A 118 -14.21 42.62 3.46
C ARG A 118 -14.58 43.88 4.22
N GLU A 119 -14.57 43.83 5.55
CA GLU A 119 -14.83 45.03 6.37
C GLU A 119 -13.81 46.14 6.13
N THR A 120 -12.54 45.79 5.92
CA THR A 120 -11.49 46.76 5.63
C THR A 120 -11.71 47.44 4.27
N ILE A 121 -12.06 46.66 3.24
CA ILE A 121 -12.42 47.19 1.92
C ILE A 121 -13.64 48.12 2.02
N GLU A 122 -14.66 47.74 2.79
CA GLU A 122 -15.88 48.53 2.96
C GLU A 122 -15.63 49.85 3.70
N ARG A 123 -14.77 49.84 4.73
CA ARG A 123 -14.30 51.06 5.40
C ARG A 123 -13.50 51.96 4.46
N MET A 124 -12.64 51.40 3.60
CA MET A 124 -11.90 52.21 2.62
C MET A 124 -12.81 52.78 1.52
N GLY A 125 -13.78 51.99 1.05
CA GLY A 125 -14.76 52.41 0.03
C GLY A 125 -15.66 53.54 0.51
N SER A 126 -16.22 53.41 1.71
CA SER A 126 -17.09 54.44 2.32
C SER A 126 -16.37 55.78 2.58
N VAL A 127 -15.06 55.75 2.88
CA VAL A 127 -14.23 56.96 2.98
C VAL A 127 -14.00 57.63 1.61
N SER A 128 -13.93 56.84 0.54
CA SER A 128 -13.76 57.35 -0.83
C SER A 128 -15.04 57.96 -1.41
N GLU A 129 -16.21 57.50 -0.97
CA GLU A 129 -17.52 57.93 -1.46
C GLU A 129 -17.96 59.28 -0.85
N THR A 130 -17.56 59.56 0.39
CA THR A 130 -17.90 60.81 1.09
C THR A 130 -17.04 62.01 0.66
N ARG A 131 -15.86 61.78 0.09
CA ARG A 131 -15.00 62.86 -0.42
C ARG A 131 -15.07 62.89 -1.95
N ARG A 132 -15.75 63.88 -2.53
CA ARG A 132 -15.73 64.14 -3.98
C ARG A 132 -14.28 63.98 -4.48
N PRO A 133 -13.98 62.99 -5.34
CA PRO A 133 -12.61 62.69 -5.67
C PRO A 133 -11.95 63.91 -6.31
N TRP A 134 -10.75 64.25 -5.86
CA TRP A 134 -9.99 65.41 -6.33
C TRP A 134 -9.82 65.41 -7.87
N TRP A 135 -9.70 64.22 -8.47
CA TRP A 135 -9.65 64.04 -9.92
C TRP A 135 -10.99 64.37 -10.60
N LYS A 136 -12.13 64.07 -9.98
CA LYS A 136 -13.47 64.50 -10.43
C LYS A 136 -13.66 66.01 -10.36
N ARG A 137 -12.91 66.72 -9.49
CA ARG A 137 -12.85 68.19 -9.45
C ARG A 137 -11.91 68.79 -10.50
N MET A 138 -10.91 68.06 -10.98
CA MET A 138 -10.00 68.53 -12.03
C MET A 138 -10.50 68.23 -13.46
N LEU A 139 -11.26 67.16 -13.67
CA LEU A 139 -11.72 66.71 -15.00
C LEU A 139 -13.15 67.16 -15.35
N GLY A 140 -13.81 67.93 -14.48
CA GLY A 140 -15.18 68.42 -14.66
C GLY A 140 -15.26 69.88 -15.12
N ARG A 141 -14.48 70.25 -16.14
CA ARG A 141 -14.61 71.54 -16.84
C ARG A 141 -14.53 71.33 -18.35
#